data_AF-F7K9H5-F1
#
_entry.id   AF-F7K9H5-F1
#
_cell.length_a   1.000
_cell.length_b   1.000
_cell.length_c   1.000
_cell.angle_alpha   90.00
_cell.angle_beta   90.00
_cell.angle_gamma   90.00
#
_symmetry.space_group_name_H-M   'P 1'
#
loop_
_entity.id
_entity.type
_entity.pdbx_description
1 polymer ?
#
loop_
_entity_poly.entity_id
_entity_poly.type
_entity_poly.pdbx_seq_one_letter_code
_entity_poly.pdbx_strand_id
1 'polypeptide(L)' 'MKEKWLICPFCQSKTRLKILENTVLENFPLFCPKCRHEAIIDVKQFTISIIKEPDAKTQSR' A
#
# COMPACT_ATOMS: atom_id res chain seq x y z
N MET A 1 18.35 -6.09 -13.05
CA MET A 1 17.44 -6.20 -11.89
C MET A 1 16.15 -5.47 -12.23
N LYS A 2 14.98 -6.09 -12.05
CA LYS A 2 13.68 -5.43 -12.30
C LYS A 2 13.28 -4.70 -11.02
N GLU A 3 13.18 -3.38 -11.09
CA GLU A 3 12.61 -2.55 -10.04
C GLU A 3 11.31 -1.93 -10.54
N LYS A 4 10.29 -1.87 -9.68
CA LYS A 4 9.04 -1.19 -9.97
C LYS A 4 8.65 -0.30 -8.80
N TRP A 5 8.01 0.81 -9.14
CA TRP A 5 7.38 1.65 -8.15
C TRP A 5 6.09 0.99 -7.69
N LEU A 6 5.87 0.98 -6.38
CA LEU A 6 4.61 0.53 -5.81
C LEU A 6 3.53 1.55 -6.15
N ILE A 7 2.41 1.08 -6.70
CA ILE A 7 1.27 1.92 -7.06
C ILE A 7 0.23 1.78 -5.96
N CYS A 8 -0.30 2.91 -5.49
CA CYS A 8 -1.35 2.90 -4.47
C CYS A 8 -2.62 2.24 -5.05
N PRO A 9 -3.21 1.23 -4.39
CA PRO A 9 -4.42 0.58 -4.90
C PRO A 9 -5.65 1.50 -4.93
N PHE A 10 -5.69 2.53 -4.08
CA PHE A 10 -6.84 3.44 -3.97
C PHE A 10 -6.87 4.54 -5.03
N CYS A 11 -5.74 5.20 -5.29
CA CYS A 11 -5.67 6.34 -6.22
C CYS A 11 -4.79 6.11 -7.45
N GLN A 12 -4.27 4.89 -7.61
CA GLN A 12 -3.35 4.49 -8.69
C GLN A 12 -2.15 5.44 -8.87
N SER A 13 -1.83 6.22 -7.83
CA SER A 13 -0.71 7.14 -7.86
C SER A 13 0.55 6.41 -7.44
N LYS A 14 1.65 6.81 -8.07
CA LYS A 14 2.98 6.34 -7.70
C LYS A 14 3.26 6.65 -6.23
N THR A 15 3.57 5.63 -5.44
CA THR A 15 4.03 5.80 -4.06
C THR A 15 5.54 6.10 -4.06
N ARG A 16 6.07 6.55 -2.91
CA ARG A 16 7.50 6.81 -2.76
C ARG A 16 8.33 5.53 -2.54
N LEU A 17 7.70 4.36 -2.61
CA LEU A 17 8.33 3.07 -2.38
C LEU A 17 8.69 2.41 -3.71
N LYS A 18 9.97 2.06 -3.87
CA LYS A 18 10.45 1.13 -4.90
C LYS A 18 10.59 -0.24 -4.30
N ILE A 19 10.12 -1.25 -5.02
CA ILE A 19 10.25 -2.66 -4.67
C ILE A 19 11.01 -3.37 -5.79
N LEU A 20 11.78 -4.39 -5.41
CA LEU A 20 12.44 -5.30 -6.33
C LEU A 20 11.64 -6.61 -6.41
N GLU A 21 11.99 -7.46 -7.37
CA GLU A 21 11.33 -8.75 -7.61
C GLU A 21 11.40 -9.70 -6.40
N ASN A 22 12.47 -9.60 -5.62
CA ASN A 22 12.71 -10.37 -4.41
C ASN A 22 12.28 -9.63 -3.12
N THR A 23 11.69 -8.44 -3.23
CA THR A 23 11.19 -7.73 -2.05
C THR A 23 9.87 -8.33 -1.59
N VAL A 24 9.82 -8.69 -0.30
CA VAL A 24 8.60 -9.10 0.39
C VAL A 24 8.33 -8.11 1.51
N LEU A 25 7.13 -7.55 1.53
CA LEU A 25 6.62 -6.72 2.62
C LEU A 25 5.44 -7.45 3.24
N GLU A 26 5.44 -7.63 4.56
CA GLU A 26 4.33 -8.24 5.29
C GLU A 26 3.84 -7.29 6.38
N ASN A 27 2.52 -7.16 6.53
CA ASN A 27 1.86 -6.22 7.46
C ASN A 27 2.41 -4.79 7.36
N PHE A 28 2.71 -4.32 6.14
CA PHE A 28 3.34 -3.03 5.92
C PHE A 28 2.29 -1.91 5.89
N PRO A 29 2.36 -0.90 6.78
CA PRO A 29 1.46 0.24 6.74
C PRO A 29 1.83 1.16 5.57
N LEU A 30 1.02 1.15 4.52
CA LEU A 30 1.13 2.05 3.38
C LEU A 30 0.27 3.30 3.63
N PHE A 31 0.93 4.43 3.89
CA PHE A 31 0.28 5.74 3.88
C PHE A 31 0.30 6.36 2.49
N CYS A 32 -0.87 6.75 1.98
CA CYS A 32 -0.98 7.52 0.75
C CYS A 32 -1.30 8.98 1.05
N PRO A 33 -0.37 9.94 0.82
CA PRO A 33 -0.62 11.36 1.10
C PRO A 33 -1.69 11.99 0.21
N LYS A 34 -1.97 11.41 -0.97
CA LYS A 34 -3.05 11.87 -1.84
C LYS A 34 -4.43 11.48 -1.31
N CYS A 35 -4.59 10.23 -0.86
CA CYS A 35 -5.86 9.76 -0.31
C CYS A 35 -6.01 10.20 1.14
N ARG A 36 -4.91 10.44 1.86
CA ARG A 36 -4.84 10.53 3.33
C ARG A 36 -5.41 9.29 4.01
N HIS A 37 -5.22 8.13 3.38
CA HIS A 37 -5.62 6.82 3.92
C HIS A 37 -4.35 6.01 4.21
N GLU A 38 -4.42 5.26 5.31
CA GLU A 38 -3.44 4.27 5.70
C GLU A 38 -4.06 2.89 5.51
N ALA A 39 -3.38 2.00 4.80
CA ALA A 39 -3.82 0.62 4.66
C ALA A 39 -2.66 -0.31 4.98
N ILE A 40 -2.96 -1.45 5.60
CA ILE A 40 -1.96 -2.48 5.83
C ILE A 40 -1.94 -3.37 4.60
N ILE A 41 -0.78 -3.45 3.95
CA ILE A 41 -0.59 -4.22 2.72
C ILE A 41 0.48 -5.29 2.90
N ASP A 42 0.31 -6.38 2.15
CA ASP A 42 1.34 -7.36 1.86
C ASP A 42 1.80 -7.19 0.42
N VAL A 43 3.10 -7.25 0.19
CA VAL A 43 3.69 -7.21 -1.15
C VAL A 43 4.56 -8.43 -1.34
N LYS A 44 4.23 -9.25 -2.35
CA LYS A 44 5.02 -10.44 -2.74
C LYS A 44 5.22 -10.44 -4.25
N GLN A 45 6.48 -10.39 -4.70
CA GLN A 45 6.83 -10.43 -6.14
C GLN A 45 6.03 -9.41 -6.99
N PHE A 46 5.97 -8.14 -6.53
CA PHE A 46 5.16 -7.06 -7.13
C PHE A 46 3.64 -7.19 -7.01
N THR A 47 3.12 -8.24 -6.40
CA THR A 47 1.68 -8.38 -6.11
C THR A 47 1.37 -7.69 -4.80
N ILE A 48 0.48 -6.71 -4.82
CA ILE A 48 0.02 -5.98 -3.63
C ILE A 48 -1.30 -6.60 -3.18
N SER A 49 -1.39 -6.99 -1.92
CA SER A 49 -2.61 -7.47 -1.25
C SER A 49 -2.93 -6.53 -0.11
N ILE A 50 -4.20 -6.17 0.07
CA ILE A 50 -4.63 -5.31 1.18
C ILE A 50 -5.13 -6.23 2.29
N ILE A 51 -4.49 -6.20 3.46
CA ILE A 51 -4.87 -7.03 4.61
C ILE A 51 -5.95 -6.35 5.43
N LYS A 52 -5.76 -5.06 5.71
CA LYS A 52 -6.70 -4.23 6.46
C LYS A 52 -6.84 -2.90 5.76
N GLU A 53 -8.07 -2.62 5.34
CA GLU A 53 -8.50 -1.27 5.03
C GLU A 53 -8.65 -0.48 6.34
N PRO A 54 -8.41 0.85 6.33
CA PRO A 54 -8.76 1.67 7.48
C PRO A 54 -10.29 1.66 7.59
N ASP A 55 -10.80 0.92 8.57
CA ASP A 55 -12.20 0.93 8.98
C ASP A 55 -12.47 2.33 9.57
N ALA A 56 -12.74 3.30 8.69
CA ALA A 56 -13.20 4.62 9.08
C ALA A 56 -14.65 4.49 9.56
N LYS A 57 -14.85 3.92 10.76
CA LYS A 57 -16.05 4.21 11.54
C LYS A 57 -15.91 5.63 12.04
N THR A 58 -16.31 6.58 11.20
CA THR A 58 -16.64 7.92 11.67
C THR A 58 -17.82 7.73 12.61
N GLN A 59 -17.55 7.64 13.91
CA GLN A 59 -18.58 7.67 14.92
C GLN A 59 -19.03 9.13 15.03
N SER A 60 -19.93 9.53 14.12
CA SER A 60 -20.68 10.76 14.27
C SER A 60 -21.54 10.63 15.53
N ARG A 61 -21.21 11.42 16.54
CA ARG A 61 -22.08 11.68 17.70
C ARG A 61 -22.88 12.95 17.43
#